data_AF-G2Q344-F1
#
_entry.id   AF-G2Q344-F1
#
_cell.length_a   1.000
_cell.length_b   1.000
_cell.length_c   1.000
_cell.angle_alpha   90.00
_cell.angle_beta   90.00
_cell.angle_gamma   90.00
#
_symmetry.space_group_name_H-M   'P 1'
#
loop_
_entity.id
_entity.type
_entity.pdbx_description
1 polymer ?
#
loop_
_entity_poly.entity_id
_entity_poly.type
_entity_poly.pdbx_seq_one_letter_code
_entity_poly.pdbx_strand_id
1 'polypeptide(L)'
;MSELQKKWAKARITTAMHTMAPPPSLTDLGEPDEDRYSSYSTGSVPNTPQDDDSSSASSVSSTGTVIPSPGRALFARPQGFPNRSLDPIPWTAYFERELFLPSPDGSITYHAYLTSPAPAAGPGKVGGPLFVTHHGAGSSGLSFAVLGAEIRKRLPTAGILSLDARGHGSTTTTATAGTAAAAATQREGAIEDLSLSTLASDLLAVMMLTKAAMHWPSLPPVILVGHSLGGAVVTEFASVLLPSIRSGLAPAPPGTAVTTTTTATTTNATAAAARTNLDLDVLGYAVLDVVEGSAMDALQSMHAYLATRPAGFESLRDAVEWHVRSRTVRNAVSARASVPGLLVQTQHPGHGPGGAGSAEGGHGTGLGQEGGGEGGGRVPGVPVDDGRGGGRQGQGQGGGGSGKADKPWRWRTDLAKTQPFWEGWFTGLSKKFLGGRGGKMLLLAGTDRLDTELTIGQMQGKYALQVFPEAGHFIHEDLPEKTAMALVDFHRRNDRSTLVLPPKVSDLLAQGKKV
;
A
#
# COMPACT_ATOMS: atom_id res chain seq x y z
N MET A 1 -18.13 30.53 -19.36
CA MET A 1 -17.47 30.01 -20.58
C MET A 1 -18.39 30.15 -21.77
N SER A 2 -17.86 30.37 -22.97
CA SER A 2 -18.63 30.47 -24.22
C SER A 2 -19.09 29.10 -24.73
N GLU A 3 -20.24 29.05 -25.42
CA GLU A 3 -20.74 27.84 -26.08
C GLU A 3 -19.77 27.27 -27.13
N LEU A 4 -18.94 28.10 -27.75
CA LEU A 4 -17.88 27.61 -28.64
C LEU A 4 -16.84 26.77 -27.89
N GLN A 5 -16.48 27.15 -26.66
CA GLN A 5 -15.53 26.40 -25.84
C GLN A 5 -16.12 25.05 -25.40
N LYS A 6 -17.41 25.03 -25.02
CA LYS A 6 -18.13 23.78 -24.71
C LYS A 6 -18.19 22.84 -25.91
N LYS A 7 -18.49 23.36 -27.11
CA LYS A 7 -18.53 22.56 -28.35
C LYS A 7 -17.15 22.02 -28.74
N TRP A 8 -16.09 22.82 -28.59
CA TRP A 8 -14.71 22.39 -28.88
C TRP A 8 -14.22 21.29 -27.90
N ALA A 9 -14.48 21.45 -26.61
CA ALA A 9 -14.17 20.44 -25.60
C ALA A 9 -14.94 19.12 -25.86
N LYS A 10 -16.25 19.21 -26.11
CA LYS A 10 -17.09 18.04 -26.41
C LYS A 10 -16.64 17.29 -27.67
N ALA A 11 -16.16 18.01 -28.69
CA ALA A 11 -15.62 17.39 -29.90
C ALA A 11 -14.37 16.53 -29.65
N ARG A 12 -13.43 16.98 -28.80
CA ARG A 12 -12.20 16.21 -28.49
C ARG A 12 -12.46 15.00 -27.58
N ILE A 13 -13.44 15.09 -26.68
CA ILE A 13 -13.81 13.97 -25.79
C ILE A 13 -14.35 12.79 -26.61
N THR A 14 -15.22 13.02 -27.60
CA THR A 14 -15.75 11.95 -28.47
C THR A 14 -14.65 11.20 -29.21
N THR A 15 -13.63 11.91 -29.72
CA THR A 15 -12.48 11.28 -30.41
C THR A 15 -11.63 10.44 -29.46
N ALA A 16 -11.47 10.85 -28.21
CA ALA A 16 -10.70 10.10 -27.20
C ALA A 16 -11.40 8.81 -26.71
N MET A 17 -12.69 8.63 -27.02
CA MET A 17 -13.51 7.51 -26.56
C MET A 17 -13.91 6.52 -27.67
N HIS A 18 -13.41 6.69 -28.90
CA HIS A 18 -13.73 5.82 -30.05
C HIS A 18 -12.58 4.89 -30.50
N THR A 19 -11.48 4.81 -29.73
CA THR A 19 -10.31 3.97 -30.02
C THR A 19 -10.09 2.82 -29.04
N MET A 20 -11.13 2.43 -28.29
CA MET A 20 -11.16 1.16 -27.55
C MET A 20 -11.92 0.09 -28.33
N ALA A 21 -11.28 -0.43 -29.38
CA ALA A 21 -11.73 -1.68 -30.00
C ALA A 21 -11.53 -2.86 -29.02
N PRO A 22 -12.38 -3.90 -29.03
CA PRO A 22 -12.14 -5.11 -28.26
C PRO A 22 -10.86 -5.80 -28.75
N PRO A 23 -10.13 -6.53 -27.88
CA PRO A 23 -8.96 -7.29 -28.31
C PRO A 23 -9.38 -8.38 -29.33
N PRO A 24 -8.60 -8.61 -30.40
CA PRO A 24 -8.89 -9.66 -31.37
C PRO A 24 -8.78 -11.05 -30.72
N SER A 25 -9.54 -12.01 -31.26
CA SER A 25 -9.53 -13.41 -30.83
C SER A 25 -8.19 -14.09 -31.13
N LEU A 26 -7.74 -14.95 -30.21
CA LEU A 26 -6.48 -15.69 -30.31
C LEU A 26 -6.52 -16.81 -31.35
N THR A 27 -6.30 -16.47 -32.62
CA THR A 27 -5.88 -17.39 -33.69
C THR A 27 -5.06 -16.64 -34.73
N ASP A 28 -3.88 -17.18 -35.06
CA ASP A 28 -3.04 -16.88 -36.22
C ASP A 28 -2.53 -15.43 -36.43
N LEU A 29 -1.27 -15.20 -36.03
CA LEU A 29 -0.31 -14.37 -36.76
C LEU A 29 1.11 -14.94 -36.54
N GLY A 30 1.88 -15.10 -37.61
CA GLY A 30 3.29 -15.53 -37.57
C GLY A 30 4.29 -14.39 -37.35
N GLU A 31 5.57 -14.75 -37.19
CA GLU A 31 6.69 -13.80 -37.06
C GLU A 31 7.01 -13.08 -38.38
N PRO A 32 7.47 -11.82 -38.30
CA PRO A 32 8.34 -11.20 -39.30
C PRO A 32 9.71 -10.79 -38.72
N ASP A 33 10.76 -10.90 -39.53
CA ASP A 33 12.17 -10.78 -39.12
C ASP A 33 12.64 -9.38 -38.66
N GLU A 34 13.64 -9.36 -37.77
CA GLU A 34 14.49 -8.18 -37.53
C GLU A 34 15.64 -8.11 -38.55
N ASP A 35 15.52 -7.31 -39.63
CA ASP A 35 16.71 -6.80 -40.33
C ASP A 35 16.49 -5.54 -41.21
N ARG A 36 17.53 -4.69 -41.31
CA ARG A 36 17.64 -3.34 -41.96
C ARG A 36 17.11 -2.14 -41.13
N TYR A 37 17.94 -1.16 -40.75
CA TYR A 37 18.64 -0.27 -41.70
C TYR A 37 19.87 0.43 -41.07
N SER A 38 20.91 0.69 -41.87
CA SER A 38 22.05 1.56 -41.50
C SER A 38 22.67 2.20 -42.75
N SER A 39 22.93 3.52 -42.73
CA SER A 39 23.91 4.24 -43.58
C SER A 39 23.84 5.77 -43.39
N TYR A 40 24.93 6.46 -43.82
CA TYR A 40 25.19 7.91 -43.80
C TYR A 40 25.56 8.48 -42.41
N SER A 41 26.82 8.79 -42.06
CA SER A 41 27.91 9.58 -42.71
C SER A 41 27.65 11.10 -42.67
N THR A 42 28.59 12.00 -42.32
CA THR A 42 30.05 11.86 -42.01
C THR A 42 30.55 13.07 -41.20
N GLY A 43 31.69 12.96 -40.47
CA GLY A 43 32.26 14.08 -39.70
C GLY A 43 33.62 13.82 -39.04
N SER A 44 34.69 13.74 -39.84
CA SER A 44 36.10 13.46 -39.49
C SER A 44 36.93 14.75 -39.28
N VAL A 45 38.09 14.88 -38.61
CA VAL A 45 39.05 14.10 -37.73
C VAL A 45 40.02 15.17 -37.10
N PRO A 46 41.20 14.94 -36.44
CA PRO A 46 41.94 13.73 -36.01
C PRO A 46 42.60 13.74 -34.58
N ASN A 47 43.24 12.60 -34.25
CA ASN A 47 44.54 12.41 -33.55
C ASN A 47 44.70 12.10 -32.04
N THR A 48 45.71 11.25 -31.84
CA THR A 48 46.18 10.40 -30.72
C THR A 48 47.58 10.89 -30.22
N PRO A 49 48.38 10.28 -29.28
CA PRO A 49 48.45 8.91 -28.69
C PRO A 49 48.16 8.83 -27.17
N GLN A 50 47.67 7.71 -26.59
CA GLN A 50 48.24 6.34 -26.40
C GLN A 50 49.37 6.28 -25.35
N ASP A 51 49.10 5.52 -24.28
CA ASP A 51 50.06 4.73 -23.48
C ASP A 51 49.29 3.56 -22.83
N ASP A 52 49.94 2.42 -22.67
CA ASP A 52 49.39 1.16 -22.12
C ASP A 52 50.41 0.56 -21.12
N ASP A 53 50.13 -0.65 -20.60
CA ASP A 53 51.01 -1.48 -19.74
C ASP A 53 51.33 -0.99 -18.30
N SER A 54 50.75 -1.71 -17.33
CA SER A 54 51.55 -2.36 -16.25
C SER A 54 50.73 -3.36 -15.44
N SER A 55 51.30 -4.55 -15.21
CA SER A 55 50.72 -5.63 -14.37
C SER A 55 51.58 -5.91 -13.14
N SER A 56 50.98 -6.05 -11.95
CA SER A 56 51.51 -6.73 -10.74
C SER A 56 50.55 -6.54 -9.55
N ALA A 57 50.45 -7.40 -8.53
CA ALA A 57 50.83 -8.82 -8.39
C ALA A 57 50.07 -9.41 -7.17
N SER A 58 49.90 -10.73 -7.09
CA SER A 58 49.23 -11.44 -5.98
C SER A 58 50.21 -11.93 -4.90
N SER A 59 49.72 -12.27 -3.68
CA SER A 59 50.25 -13.24 -2.67
C SER A 59 49.96 -12.80 -1.21
N VAL A 60 49.82 -13.62 -0.15
CA VAL A 60 49.42 -15.05 0.08
C VAL A 60 48.86 -15.10 1.54
N SER A 61 47.71 -15.73 1.82
CA SER A 61 47.45 -17.15 2.14
C SER A 61 48.02 -17.71 3.46
N SER A 62 47.12 -18.10 4.39
CA SER A 62 47.16 -19.30 5.29
C SER A 62 46.08 -19.16 6.39
N THR A 63 45.37 -20.16 6.92
CA THR A 63 44.97 -21.55 6.55
C THR A 63 43.90 -21.96 7.58
N GLY A 64 42.81 -22.63 7.21
CA GLY A 64 41.78 -23.02 8.20
C GLY A 64 40.53 -23.64 7.60
N THR A 65 40.62 -24.90 7.16
CA THR A 65 39.54 -25.58 6.43
C THR A 65 38.47 -26.14 7.37
N VAL A 66 37.24 -25.62 7.26
CA VAL A 66 36.02 -26.26 7.77
C VAL A 66 35.05 -26.36 6.58
N ILE A 67 34.45 -27.54 6.38
CA ILE A 67 33.52 -27.80 5.27
C ILE A 67 32.08 -27.68 5.79
N PRO A 68 31.27 -26.70 5.36
CA PRO A 68 29.85 -26.63 5.67
C PRO A 68 29.02 -27.48 4.69
N SER A 69 28.02 -28.19 5.18
CA SER A 69 27.07 -28.95 4.35
C SER A 69 26.27 -28.03 3.41
N PRO A 70 25.90 -28.49 2.19
CA PRO A 70 25.18 -27.67 1.22
C PRO A 70 23.71 -27.47 1.62
N GLY A 71 23.41 -26.42 2.37
CA GLY A 71 22.03 -26.05 2.72
C GLY A 71 21.88 -24.66 3.34
N ARG A 72 20.93 -23.87 2.82
CA ARG A 72 20.52 -22.51 3.26
C ARG A 72 21.58 -21.40 3.13
N ALA A 73 21.45 -20.59 2.08
CA ALA A 73 22.13 -19.29 2.00
C ALA A 73 21.46 -18.27 2.95
N LEU A 74 22.08 -17.98 4.10
CA LEU A 74 21.55 -17.05 5.10
C LEU A 74 22.03 -15.60 4.94
N PHE A 75 22.99 -15.32 4.06
CA PHE A 75 23.54 -13.97 3.83
C PHE A 75 23.71 -13.66 2.33
N ALA A 76 22.62 -13.78 1.57
CA ALA A 76 22.59 -13.38 0.17
C ALA A 76 22.61 -11.84 0.04
N ARG A 77 23.76 -11.29 -0.37
CA ARG A 77 23.88 -9.89 -0.83
C ARG A 77 22.90 -9.68 -1.99
N PRO A 78 22.15 -8.55 -2.07
CA PRO A 78 21.16 -8.35 -3.12
C PRO A 78 21.83 -8.17 -4.48
N GLN A 79 21.92 -9.27 -5.25
CA GLN A 79 22.10 -9.21 -6.69
C GLN A 79 20.83 -8.64 -7.32
N GLY A 80 20.98 -7.81 -8.36
CA GLY A 80 19.83 -7.20 -9.04
C GLY A 80 18.91 -8.28 -9.61
N PHE A 81 17.63 -8.23 -9.25
CA PHE A 81 16.63 -9.20 -9.72
C PHE A 81 16.56 -9.19 -11.27
N PRO A 82 16.66 -10.35 -11.94
CA PRO A 82 16.52 -10.40 -13.39
C PRO A 82 15.11 -9.93 -13.80
N ASN A 83 15.06 -8.92 -14.68
CA ASN A 83 13.86 -8.14 -15.00
C ASN A 83 12.86 -8.86 -15.93
N ARG A 84 12.64 -10.16 -15.70
CA ARG A 84 11.75 -11.06 -16.48
C ARG A 84 10.80 -11.91 -15.62
N SER A 85 11.00 -11.97 -14.31
CA SER A 85 10.08 -12.62 -13.37
C SER A 85 8.99 -11.65 -12.92
N LEU A 86 7.74 -12.12 -12.90
CA LEU A 86 6.57 -11.46 -12.30
C LEU A 86 6.21 -12.06 -10.93
N ASP A 87 7.10 -12.86 -10.35
CA ASP A 87 6.82 -13.58 -9.10
C ASP A 87 6.83 -12.59 -7.91
N PRO A 88 5.94 -12.75 -6.91
CA PRO A 88 5.84 -11.84 -5.77
C PRO A 88 7.17 -11.51 -5.09
N ILE A 89 7.33 -10.24 -4.69
CA ILE A 89 8.44 -9.79 -3.85
C ILE A 89 7.89 -9.66 -2.41
N PRO A 90 8.46 -10.36 -1.41
CA PRO A 90 7.97 -10.30 -0.04
C PRO A 90 8.22 -8.93 0.59
N TRP A 91 7.39 -8.54 1.56
CA TRP A 91 7.50 -7.25 2.26
C TRP A 91 8.87 -7.03 2.91
N THR A 92 9.54 -8.11 3.31
CA THR A 92 10.87 -8.15 3.93
C THR A 92 11.99 -7.62 3.02
N ALA A 93 11.72 -7.44 1.72
CA ALA A 93 12.63 -6.75 0.80
C ALA A 93 12.63 -5.22 0.95
N TYR A 94 11.63 -4.65 1.64
CA TYR A 94 11.39 -3.20 1.74
C TYR A 94 11.27 -2.70 3.19
N PHE A 95 10.73 -3.51 4.10
CA PHE A 95 10.50 -3.13 5.50
C PHE A 95 11.32 -3.96 6.49
N GLU A 96 11.67 -3.35 7.62
CA GLU A 96 12.44 -3.97 8.71
C GLU A 96 11.61 -4.98 9.51
N ARG A 97 10.32 -4.69 9.73
CA ARG A 97 9.36 -5.57 10.41
C ARG A 97 7.91 -5.31 9.98
N GLU A 98 7.06 -6.30 10.15
CA GLU A 98 5.61 -6.14 10.27
C GLU A 98 5.22 -5.96 11.75
N LEU A 99 4.08 -5.31 12.00
CA LEU A 99 3.54 -5.02 13.33
C LEU A 99 2.05 -5.37 13.38
N PHE A 100 1.66 -6.17 14.36
CA PHE A 100 0.27 -6.40 14.74
C PHE A 100 -0.01 -5.64 16.05
N LEU A 101 -0.88 -4.65 15.99
CA LEU A 101 -1.11 -3.65 17.02
C LEU A 101 -2.57 -3.75 17.51
N PRO A 102 -2.86 -4.57 18.54
CA PRO A 102 -4.20 -4.68 19.10
C PRO A 102 -4.63 -3.36 19.75
N SER A 103 -5.89 -2.98 19.54
CA SER A 103 -6.51 -1.86 20.27
C SER A 103 -6.70 -2.21 21.76
N PRO A 104 -6.74 -1.22 22.67
CA PRO A 104 -6.87 -1.48 24.10
C PRO A 104 -8.16 -2.21 24.54
N ASP A 105 -9.18 -2.21 23.69
CA ASP A 105 -10.46 -2.89 23.85
C ASP A 105 -10.56 -4.21 23.06
N GLY A 106 -9.56 -4.55 22.24
CA GLY A 106 -9.52 -5.75 21.41
C GLY A 106 -10.48 -5.77 20.21
N SER A 107 -11.18 -4.68 19.90
CA SER A 107 -12.12 -4.63 18.76
C SER A 107 -11.42 -4.60 17.39
N ILE A 108 -10.16 -4.19 17.33
CA ILE A 108 -9.36 -4.17 16.10
C ILE A 108 -7.89 -4.50 16.39
N THR A 109 -7.29 -5.34 15.55
CA THR A 109 -5.83 -5.47 15.46
C THR A 109 -5.40 -4.77 14.19
N TYR A 110 -4.79 -3.60 14.34
CA TYR A 110 -4.20 -2.88 13.21
C TYR A 110 -2.94 -3.57 12.74
N HIS A 111 -2.70 -3.54 11.44
CA HIS A 111 -1.46 -4.01 10.84
C HIS A 111 -0.67 -2.85 10.22
N ALA A 112 0.65 -2.87 10.39
CA ALA A 112 1.52 -1.91 9.73
C ALA A 112 2.91 -2.48 9.45
N TYR A 113 3.50 -2.09 8.32
CA TYR A 113 4.89 -2.33 8.01
C TYR A 113 5.74 -1.17 8.52
N LEU A 114 6.85 -1.47 9.19
CA LEU A 114 7.76 -0.48 9.77
C LEU A 114 9.19 -0.69 9.26
N THR A 115 9.82 0.42 8.89
CA THR A 115 11.27 0.61 8.94
C THR A 115 11.57 1.75 9.90
N SER A 116 12.39 1.50 10.92
CA SER A 116 12.65 2.45 12.00
C SER A 116 13.40 3.69 11.49
N PRO A 117 13.06 4.89 11.98
CA PRO A 117 13.91 6.06 11.79
C PRO A 117 15.20 5.91 12.57
N ALA A 118 16.27 6.56 12.11
CA ALA A 118 17.52 6.59 12.86
C ALA A 118 17.32 7.31 14.21
N PRO A 119 17.93 6.82 15.30
CA PRO A 119 17.85 7.47 16.61
C PRO A 119 18.51 8.86 16.58
N ALA A 120 18.18 9.69 17.57
CA ALA A 120 18.83 10.99 17.76
C ALA A 120 20.35 10.84 17.89
N ALA A 121 21.10 11.66 17.14
CA ALA A 121 22.57 11.65 17.13
C ALA A 121 23.22 12.30 18.38
N GLY A 122 22.64 12.07 19.56
CA GLY A 122 23.07 12.61 20.85
C GLY A 122 22.00 13.47 21.55
N PRO A 123 22.28 13.91 22.80
CA PRO A 123 21.36 14.73 23.59
C PRO A 123 20.98 16.04 22.87
N GLY A 124 19.69 16.39 22.91
CA GLY A 124 19.17 17.61 22.27
C GLY A 124 19.15 17.58 20.73
N LYS A 125 19.52 16.47 20.10
CA LYS A 125 19.24 16.22 18.67
C LYS A 125 17.90 15.51 18.53
N VAL A 126 17.27 15.73 17.38
CA VAL A 126 16.07 14.99 16.97
C VAL A 126 16.50 13.73 16.21
N GLY A 127 15.69 12.67 16.26
CA GLY A 127 15.87 11.50 15.41
C GLY A 127 15.55 11.79 13.94
N GLY A 128 15.71 10.79 13.08
CA GLY A 128 15.22 10.87 11.71
C GLY A 128 13.68 11.00 11.66
N PRO A 129 13.13 11.60 10.59
CA PRO A 129 11.68 11.77 10.46
C PRO A 129 10.99 10.42 10.21
N LEU A 130 9.73 10.35 10.59
CA LEU A 130 8.84 9.22 10.28
C LEU A 130 7.86 9.63 9.18
N PHE A 131 7.98 9.00 8.01
CA PHE A 131 6.95 9.08 6.98
C PHE A 131 5.86 8.07 7.31
N VAL A 132 4.69 8.56 7.73
CA VAL A 132 3.52 7.71 8.03
C VAL A 132 2.62 7.73 6.80
N THR A 133 2.41 6.58 6.16
CA THR A 133 1.78 6.50 4.84
C THR A 133 0.45 5.74 4.88
N HIS A 134 -0.59 6.34 4.28
CA HIS A 134 -1.94 5.79 4.20
C HIS A 134 -2.34 5.57 2.73
N HIS A 135 -2.79 4.36 2.41
CA HIS A 135 -3.13 3.95 1.04
C HIS A 135 -4.54 4.36 0.60
N GLY A 136 -4.78 4.29 -0.71
CA GLY A 136 -6.10 4.45 -1.33
C GLY A 136 -7.02 3.25 -1.09
N ALA A 137 -8.31 3.42 -1.33
CA ALA A 137 -9.31 2.37 -1.09
C ALA A 137 -9.08 1.16 -2.01
N GLY A 138 -9.21 -0.06 -1.46
CA GLY A 138 -8.90 -1.31 -2.15
C GLY A 138 -7.40 -1.61 -2.32
N SER A 139 -6.52 -0.78 -1.74
CA SER A 139 -5.06 -0.99 -1.70
C SER A 139 -4.59 -1.54 -0.34
N SER A 140 -3.28 -1.51 -0.08
CA SER A 140 -2.63 -1.89 1.19
C SER A 140 -1.38 -1.03 1.44
N GLY A 141 -0.79 -1.10 2.64
CA GLY A 141 0.46 -0.42 2.98
C GLY A 141 1.64 -0.83 2.07
N LEU A 142 1.58 -2.03 1.47
CA LEU A 142 2.58 -2.49 0.50
C LEU A 142 2.62 -1.62 -0.78
N SER A 143 1.59 -0.82 -1.08
CA SER A 143 1.68 0.19 -2.14
C SER A 143 2.77 1.26 -1.89
N PHE A 144 3.20 1.45 -0.64
CA PHE A 144 4.32 2.34 -0.30
C PHE A 144 5.67 1.62 -0.22
N ALA A 145 5.76 0.32 -0.48
CA ALA A 145 6.99 -0.46 -0.28
C ALA A 145 8.18 0.09 -1.10
N VAL A 146 8.00 0.29 -2.41
CA VAL A 146 9.06 0.82 -3.28
C VAL A 146 9.34 2.30 -2.98
N LEU A 147 8.30 3.11 -2.78
CA LEU A 147 8.46 4.53 -2.39
C LEU A 147 9.23 4.69 -1.08
N GLY A 148 8.97 3.85 -0.07
CA GLY A 148 9.69 3.85 1.20
C GLY A 148 11.19 3.56 1.02
N ALA A 149 11.54 2.62 0.14
CA ALA A 149 12.93 2.36 -0.21
C ALA A 149 13.59 3.54 -0.95
N GLU A 150 12.90 4.17 -1.91
CA GLU A 150 13.42 5.36 -2.62
C GLU A 150 13.57 6.58 -1.69
N ILE A 151 12.66 6.78 -0.73
CA ILE A 151 12.80 7.80 0.33
C ILE A 151 14.07 7.53 1.14
N ARG A 152 14.29 6.28 1.58
CA ARG A 152 15.47 5.93 2.40
C ARG A 152 16.79 5.98 1.64
N LYS A 153 16.82 5.74 0.32
CA LYS A 153 18.02 6.03 -0.50
C LYS A 153 18.39 7.51 -0.50
N ARG A 154 17.39 8.40 -0.45
CA ARG A 154 17.55 9.87 -0.54
C ARG A 154 17.66 10.55 0.85
N LEU A 155 17.20 9.87 1.90
CA LEU A 155 17.29 10.28 3.30
C LEU A 155 17.46 9.03 4.20
N PRO A 156 18.69 8.51 4.38
CA PRO A 156 18.94 7.23 5.07
C PRO A 156 18.47 7.17 6.53
N THR A 157 18.30 8.32 7.17
CA THR A 157 17.78 8.44 8.54
C THR A 157 16.26 8.29 8.63
N ALA A 158 15.53 8.37 7.51
CA ALA A 158 14.06 8.30 7.50
C ALA A 158 13.54 6.92 7.91
N GLY A 159 12.53 6.93 8.77
CA GLY A 159 11.66 5.80 9.04
C GLY A 159 10.43 5.84 8.13
N ILE A 160 9.87 4.68 7.84
CA ILE A 160 8.63 4.51 7.07
C ILE A 160 7.68 3.67 7.93
N LEU A 161 6.49 4.19 8.24
CA LEU A 161 5.40 3.44 8.87
C LEU A 161 4.22 3.41 7.89
N SER A 162 3.95 2.25 7.30
CA SER A 162 2.86 2.09 6.33
C SER A 162 1.80 1.15 6.88
N LEU A 163 0.64 1.71 7.23
CA LEU A 163 -0.47 0.94 7.79
C LEU A 163 -1.34 0.30 6.71
N ASP A 164 -1.93 -0.84 7.03
CA ASP A 164 -3.13 -1.33 6.37
C ASP A 164 -4.35 -0.71 7.06
N ALA A 165 -5.21 -0.03 6.30
CA ALA A 165 -6.42 0.56 6.85
C ALA A 165 -7.43 -0.50 7.33
N ARG A 166 -8.40 -0.08 8.15
CA ARG A 166 -9.59 -0.87 8.49
C ARG A 166 -10.24 -1.46 7.23
N GLY A 167 -10.62 -2.74 7.25
CA GLY A 167 -11.15 -3.47 6.09
C GLY A 167 -10.14 -3.77 4.97
N HIS A 168 -8.83 -3.55 5.18
CA HIS A 168 -7.78 -3.73 4.18
C HIS A 168 -6.55 -4.48 4.75
N GLY A 169 -5.75 -5.08 3.85
CA GLY A 169 -4.50 -5.76 4.20
C GLY A 169 -4.62 -6.76 5.36
N SER A 170 -3.66 -6.80 6.27
CA SER A 170 -3.72 -7.71 7.43
C SER A 170 -4.37 -7.09 8.69
N THR A 171 -4.99 -5.92 8.57
CA THR A 171 -5.79 -5.31 9.66
C THR A 171 -7.10 -6.09 9.83
N THR A 172 -7.39 -6.53 11.05
CA THR A 172 -8.57 -7.36 11.36
C THR A 172 -9.44 -6.74 12.45
N THR A 173 -10.75 -6.67 12.20
CA THR A 173 -11.74 -6.28 13.20
C THR A 173 -12.37 -7.51 13.84
N THR A 174 -12.41 -7.53 15.17
CA THR A 174 -13.19 -8.50 15.94
C THR A 174 -14.58 -7.92 16.13
N ALA A 175 -15.60 -8.54 15.51
CA ALA A 175 -16.99 -8.21 15.81
C ALA A 175 -17.19 -8.38 17.33
N THR A 176 -17.60 -7.32 18.01
CA THR A 176 -17.31 -7.12 19.43
C THR A 176 -17.74 -8.30 20.31
N ALA A 177 -16.77 -8.86 21.04
CA ALA A 177 -16.98 -9.92 22.03
C ALA A 177 -17.64 -9.38 23.32
N GLY A 178 -18.75 -8.65 23.17
CA GLY A 178 -19.71 -8.47 24.25
C GLY A 178 -20.21 -9.84 24.72
N THR A 179 -20.73 -9.89 25.95
CA THR A 179 -21.27 -11.11 26.57
C THR A 179 -22.26 -11.82 25.62
N ALA A 180 -22.40 -13.15 25.72
CA ALA A 180 -23.08 -13.97 24.72
C ALA A 180 -24.53 -13.53 24.34
N ALA A 181 -25.20 -12.73 25.17
CA ALA A 181 -26.47 -12.08 24.84
C ALA A 181 -26.37 -11.06 23.67
N ALA A 182 -25.23 -10.36 23.53
CA ALA A 182 -24.97 -9.43 22.43
C ALA A 182 -24.69 -10.15 21.10
N ALA A 183 -24.09 -11.36 21.15
CA ALA A 183 -23.91 -12.19 19.96
C ALA A 183 -25.26 -12.56 19.30
N ALA A 184 -26.32 -12.73 20.10
CA ALA A 184 -27.69 -12.96 19.63
C ALA A 184 -28.37 -11.71 19.01
N THR A 185 -27.72 -10.55 19.05
CA THR A 185 -28.16 -9.31 18.37
C THR A 185 -27.09 -8.76 17.41
N GLN A 186 -26.21 -9.64 16.92
CA GLN A 186 -25.50 -9.44 15.65
C GLN A 186 -26.53 -9.14 14.55
N ARG A 187 -26.58 -7.89 14.07
CA ARG A 187 -27.33 -7.55 12.87
C ARG A 187 -26.54 -8.05 11.66
N GLU A 188 -27.00 -9.13 11.04
CA GLU A 188 -26.54 -9.52 9.71
C GLU A 188 -26.62 -8.29 8.77
N GLY A 189 -25.49 -7.92 8.16
CA GLY A 189 -25.39 -6.73 7.32
C GLY A 189 -24.95 -5.43 8.03
N ALA A 190 -24.46 -5.48 9.27
CA ALA A 190 -23.74 -4.35 9.86
C ALA A 190 -22.48 -4.03 9.04
N ILE A 191 -22.48 -2.88 8.34
CA ILE A 191 -21.34 -2.41 7.53
C ILE A 191 -20.26 -1.86 8.46
N GLU A 192 -19.00 -2.23 8.21
CA GLU A 192 -17.84 -1.69 8.92
C GLU A 192 -17.71 -0.17 8.68
N ASP A 193 -17.56 0.61 9.75
CA ASP A 193 -17.44 2.07 9.65
C ASP A 193 -16.09 2.48 9.05
N LEU A 194 -16.14 3.03 7.83
CA LEU A 194 -14.99 3.58 7.11
C LEU A 194 -15.10 5.10 6.93
N SER A 195 -15.81 5.79 7.83
CA SER A 195 -15.86 7.26 7.87
C SER A 195 -14.47 7.88 8.08
N LEU A 196 -14.24 9.09 7.56
CA LEU A 196 -12.95 9.80 7.72
C LEU A 196 -12.58 10.00 9.20
N SER A 197 -13.56 10.24 10.07
CA SER A 197 -13.38 10.36 11.52
C SER A 197 -12.80 9.09 12.15
N THR A 198 -13.31 7.92 11.74
CA THR A 198 -12.84 6.63 12.24
C THR A 198 -11.48 6.28 11.65
N LEU A 199 -11.29 6.43 10.34
CA LEU A 199 -9.99 6.19 9.69
C LEU A 199 -8.87 7.13 10.18
N ALA A 200 -9.17 8.40 10.50
CA ALA A 200 -8.20 9.32 11.10
C ALA A 200 -7.88 8.96 12.56
N SER A 201 -8.85 8.41 13.29
CA SER A 201 -8.65 7.90 14.66
C SER A 201 -7.85 6.59 14.65
N ASP A 202 -8.07 5.73 13.67
CA ASP A 202 -7.28 4.52 13.42
C ASP A 202 -5.82 4.86 13.08
N LEU A 203 -5.59 5.87 12.23
CA LEU A 203 -4.25 6.40 11.94
C LEU A 203 -3.55 6.91 13.21
N LEU A 204 -4.25 7.64 14.09
CA LEU A 204 -3.72 8.04 15.40
C LEU A 204 -3.38 6.83 16.28
N ALA A 205 -4.27 5.84 16.34
CA ALA A 205 -4.08 4.63 17.13
C ALA A 205 -2.83 3.87 16.67
N VAL A 206 -2.64 3.67 15.36
CA VAL A 206 -1.43 3.02 14.80
C VAL A 206 -0.17 3.80 15.15
N MET A 207 -0.16 5.13 15.02
CA MET A 207 1.01 5.96 15.39
C MET A 207 1.37 5.82 16.88
N MET A 208 0.36 5.83 17.76
CA MET A 208 0.55 5.74 19.21
C MET A 208 0.92 4.32 19.68
N LEU A 209 0.32 3.28 19.09
CA LEU A 209 0.65 1.87 19.38
C LEU A 209 2.04 1.52 18.84
N THR A 210 2.43 2.03 17.66
CA THR A 210 3.81 1.88 17.15
C THR A 210 4.83 2.55 18.10
N LYS A 211 4.55 3.77 18.57
CA LYS A 211 5.41 4.45 19.56
C LYS A 211 5.60 3.61 20.83
N ALA A 212 4.54 2.97 21.33
CA ALA A 212 4.59 2.11 22.50
C ALA A 212 5.38 0.81 22.24
N ALA A 213 5.06 0.09 21.15
CA ALA A 213 5.68 -1.17 20.75
C ALA A 213 7.17 -1.02 20.43
N MET A 214 7.58 0.12 19.85
CA MET A 214 8.98 0.45 19.56
C MET A 214 9.70 1.17 20.72
N HIS A 215 9.02 1.35 21.86
CA HIS A 215 9.52 2.01 23.07
C HIS A 215 10.11 3.41 22.83
N TRP A 216 9.60 4.15 21.85
CA TRP A 216 10.07 5.49 21.53
C TRP A 216 9.63 6.50 22.61
N PRO A 217 10.53 7.36 23.14
CA PRO A 217 10.21 8.28 24.24
C PRO A 217 9.18 9.34 23.82
N SER A 218 9.40 10.00 22.69
CA SER A 218 8.44 10.80 21.93
C SER A 218 8.16 10.13 20.57
N LEU A 219 7.15 10.59 19.83
CA LEU A 219 7.01 10.20 18.43
C LEU A 219 8.04 11.01 17.60
N PRO A 220 8.78 10.40 16.64
CA PRO A 220 9.66 11.15 15.74
C PRO A 220 8.88 12.17 14.88
N PRO A 221 9.52 13.22 14.34
CA PRO A 221 8.83 14.23 13.52
C PRO A 221 8.14 13.60 12.31
N VAL A 222 6.86 13.91 12.14
CA VAL A 222 5.98 13.19 11.23
C VAL A 222 5.77 13.96 9.92
N ILE A 223 5.95 13.26 8.81
CA ILE A 223 5.36 13.62 7.52
C ILE A 223 4.26 12.60 7.22
N LEU A 224 3.00 13.06 7.14
CA LEU A 224 1.90 12.21 6.68
C LEU A 224 1.90 12.15 5.15
N VAL A 225 1.66 10.98 4.56
CA VAL A 225 1.52 10.82 3.10
C VAL A 225 0.28 10.00 2.80
N GLY A 226 -0.66 10.53 2.03
CA GLY A 226 -1.93 9.88 1.75
C GLY A 226 -2.25 9.81 0.26
N HIS A 227 -2.53 8.61 -0.25
CA HIS A 227 -3.01 8.42 -1.63
C HIS A 227 -4.53 8.25 -1.67
N SER A 228 -5.21 8.93 -2.59
CA SER A 228 -6.66 8.76 -2.82
C SER A 228 -7.46 8.91 -1.50
N LEU A 229 -8.20 7.88 -1.06
CA LEU A 229 -8.81 7.81 0.28
C LEU A 229 -7.84 8.20 1.41
N GLY A 230 -6.63 7.62 1.44
CA GLY A 230 -5.61 7.98 2.43
C GLY A 230 -5.22 9.45 2.38
N GLY A 231 -5.31 10.10 1.20
CA GLY A 231 -5.13 11.54 1.03
C GLY A 231 -6.20 12.36 1.76
N ALA A 232 -7.44 11.88 1.78
CA ALA A 232 -8.50 12.44 2.59
C ALA A 232 -8.31 12.16 4.09
N VAL A 233 -7.87 10.95 4.47
CA VAL A 233 -7.64 10.59 5.89
C VAL A 233 -6.52 11.43 6.51
N VAL A 234 -5.37 11.60 5.84
CA VAL A 234 -4.29 12.47 6.36
C VAL A 234 -4.69 13.95 6.39
N THR A 235 -5.60 14.36 5.50
CA THR A 235 -6.17 15.71 5.49
C THR A 235 -7.11 15.92 6.67
N GLU A 236 -8.07 15.02 6.90
CA GLU A 236 -8.96 15.05 8.08
C GLU A 236 -8.15 15.06 9.38
N PHE A 237 -7.10 14.23 9.44
CA PHE A 237 -6.17 14.22 10.57
C PHE A 237 -5.55 15.60 10.79
N ALA A 238 -5.02 16.24 9.74
CA ALA A 238 -4.33 17.52 9.84
C ALA A 238 -5.27 18.73 10.06
N SER A 239 -6.53 18.67 9.61
CA SER A 239 -7.50 19.76 9.71
C SER A 239 -8.49 19.67 10.87
N VAL A 240 -8.79 18.46 11.37
CA VAL A 240 -9.81 18.25 12.43
C VAL A 240 -9.21 17.60 13.67
N LEU A 241 -8.55 16.45 13.52
CA LEU A 241 -8.10 15.65 14.67
C LEU A 241 -6.90 16.27 15.39
N LEU A 242 -5.84 16.65 14.66
CA LEU A 242 -4.62 17.23 15.22
C LEU A 242 -4.87 18.57 15.95
N PRO A 243 -5.71 19.51 15.45
CA PRO A 243 -6.16 20.66 16.23
C PRO A 243 -6.90 20.29 17.51
N SER A 244 -7.75 19.26 17.49
CA SER A 244 -8.55 18.82 18.65
C SER A 244 -7.70 18.16 19.73
N ILE A 245 -6.72 17.33 19.35
CA ILE A 245 -5.70 16.79 20.27
C ILE A 245 -4.94 17.95 20.93
N ARG A 246 -4.46 18.91 20.12
CA ARG A 246 -3.65 20.05 20.62
C ARG A 246 -4.44 21.08 21.43
N SER A 247 -5.78 21.03 21.47
CA SER A 247 -6.63 21.81 22.38
C SER A 247 -7.04 21.03 23.64
N GLY A 248 -6.63 19.77 23.78
CA GLY A 248 -7.02 18.89 24.89
C GLY A 248 -8.42 18.28 24.73
N LEU A 249 -9.01 18.39 23.54
CA LEU A 249 -10.29 17.81 23.14
C LEU A 249 -10.05 16.57 22.27
N ALA A 250 -9.19 15.65 22.73
CA ALA A 250 -8.97 14.38 22.06
C ALA A 250 -10.28 13.57 22.00
N PRO A 251 -10.57 12.87 20.88
CA PRO A 251 -11.79 12.06 20.78
C PRO A 251 -11.77 10.91 21.79
N ALA A 252 -12.97 10.43 22.14
CA ALA A 252 -13.10 9.15 22.83
C ALA A 252 -12.49 8.02 21.98
N PRO A 253 -11.93 6.96 22.59
CA PRO A 253 -11.47 5.80 21.84
C PRO A 253 -12.62 5.16 21.05
N PRO A 254 -12.34 4.55 19.88
CA PRO A 254 -13.37 3.85 19.11
C PRO A 254 -14.04 2.78 19.97
N GLY A 255 -15.37 2.65 19.84
CA GLY A 255 -16.18 1.67 20.56
C GLY A 255 -17.25 2.24 21.51
N THR A 256 -17.16 3.52 21.92
CA THR A 256 -18.24 4.14 22.73
C THR A 256 -19.48 4.45 21.88
N ALA A 257 -20.45 3.53 21.88
CA ALA A 257 -21.75 3.73 21.23
C ALA A 257 -22.48 4.96 21.80
N VAL A 258 -22.92 5.87 20.92
CA VAL A 258 -23.71 7.04 21.30
C VAL A 258 -25.16 6.62 21.56
N THR A 259 -25.44 6.17 22.79
CA THR A 259 -26.79 5.89 23.24
C THR A 259 -27.55 7.20 23.48
N THR A 260 -28.19 7.72 22.43
CA THR A 260 -29.07 8.89 22.52
C THR A 260 -30.28 8.57 23.39
N THR A 261 -30.30 9.04 24.63
CA THR A 261 -31.48 9.00 25.51
C THR A 261 -31.63 10.31 26.24
N THR A 262 -32.68 11.05 25.89
CA THR A 262 -32.90 12.43 26.33
C THR A 262 -33.60 12.47 27.69
N THR A 263 -32.82 12.54 28.77
CA THR A 263 -33.30 12.96 30.10
C THR A 263 -32.30 13.90 30.74
N ALA A 264 -32.68 15.17 30.88
CA ALA A 264 -31.86 16.17 31.56
C ALA A 264 -32.00 16.01 33.09
N THR A 265 -30.90 15.70 33.78
CA THR A 265 -30.83 15.77 35.24
C THR A 265 -29.47 16.30 35.64
N THR A 266 -29.45 17.45 36.31
CA THR A 266 -28.23 18.21 36.60
C THR A 266 -27.49 17.62 37.80
N THR A 267 -26.37 16.93 37.57
CA THR A 267 -25.41 16.55 38.62
C THR A 267 -23.99 16.91 38.24
N ASN A 268 -23.33 17.75 39.04
CA ASN A 268 -21.92 18.10 38.88
C ASN A 268 -21.02 16.94 39.31
N ALA A 269 -20.82 15.97 38.42
CA ALA A 269 -19.78 14.96 38.56
C ALA A 269 -18.50 15.45 37.85
N THR A 270 -17.43 15.69 38.61
CA THR A 270 -16.15 16.17 38.07
C THR A 270 -15.38 15.06 37.36
N ALA A 271 -15.83 14.69 36.16
CA ALA A 271 -15.07 13.89 35.22
C ALA A 271 -13.86 14.71 34.72
N ALA A 272 -12.78 14.71 35.49
CA ALA A 272 -11.51 15.30 35.12
C ALA A 272 -10.86 14.46 34.00
N ALA A 273 -11.34 14.65 32.77
CA ALA A 273 -10.77 14.05 31.57
C ALA A 273 -9.26 14.32 31.54
N ALA A 274 -8.46 13.25 31.65
CA ALA A 274 -7.02 13.36 31.75
C ALA A 274 -6.48 14.08 30.52
N ARG A 275 -5.85 15.24 30.73
CA ARG A 275 -5.30 16.08 29.65
C ARG A 275 -4.09 15.38 29.02
N THR A 276 -4.34 14.46 28.11
CA THR A 276 -3.35 13.78 27.29
C THR A 276 -2.74 14.77 26.29
N ASN A 277 -1.76 15.55 26.77
CA ASN A 277 -0.96 16.43 25.93
C ASN A 277 -0.03 15.57 25.05
N LEU A 278 -0.59 14.99 23.97
CA LEU A 278 0.14 14.16 23.02
C LEU A 278 1.07 15.04 22.20
N ASP A 279 2.37 14.94 22.47
CA ASP A 279 3.43 15.64 21.75
C ASP A 279 3.62 15.03 20.36
N LEU A 280 2.82 15.51 19.40
CA LEU A 280 2.76 15.07 18.01
C LEU A 280 3.32 16.16 17.09
N ASP A 281 4.63 16.12 16.82
CA ASP A 281 5.29 17.03 15.88
C ASP A 281 5.05 16.62 14.42
N VAL A 282 3.82 16.84 13.93
CA VAL A 282 3.49 16.74 12.51
C VAL A 282 4.01 17.98 11.79
N LEU A 283 5.11 17.80 11.04
CA LEU A 283 5.75 18.85 10.24
C LEU A 283 4.88 19.27 9.05
N GLY A 284 4.21 18.30 8.43
CA GLY A 284 3.31 18.53 7.30
C GLY A 284 2.72 17.23 6.73
N TYR A 285 1.90 17.39 5.70
CA TYR A 285 1.22 16.29 5.01
C TYR A 285 1.22 16.45 3.49
N ALA A 286 1.30 15.32 2.79
CA ALA A 286 1.30 15.22 1.34
C ALA A 286 0.11 14.38 0.86
N VAL A 287 -0.62 14.90 -0.13
CA VAL A 287 -1.80 14.27 -0.73
C VAL A 287 -1.46 13.86 -2.16
N LEU A 288 -1.78 12.62 -2.53
CA LEU A 288 -1.42 12.00 -3.82
C LEU A 288 -2.68 11.64 -4.63
N ASP A 289 -2.76 12.21 -5.84
CA ASP A 289 -3.78 12.03 -6.89
C ASP A 289 -5.25 12.09 -6.44
N VAL A 290 -5.60 13.07 -5.60
CA VAL A 290 -7.00 13.35 -5.24
C VAL A 290 -7.25 14.86 -5.12
N VAL A 291 -8.34 15.31 -5.72
CA VAL A 291 -8.94 16.65 -5.59
C VAL A 291 -10.45 16.48 -5.59
N GLU A 292 -11.16 17.20 -4.70
CA GLU A 292 -12.59 17.05 -4.41
C GLU A 292 -13.47 16.90 -5.67
N GLY A 293 -13.46 17.89 -6.57
CA GLY A 293 -14.28 17.84 -7.78
C GLY A 293 -13.98 16.61 -8.66
N SER A 294 -12.70 16.38 -8.96
CA SER A 294 -12.28 15.24 -9.79
C SER A 294 -12.57 13.87 -9.16
N ALA A 295 -12.58 13.78 -7.83
CA ALA A 295 -12.93 12.57 -7.09
C ALA A 295 -14.43 12.30 -7.15
N MET A 296 -15.26 13.33 -6.92
CA MET A 296 -16.72 13.25 -7.00
C MET A 296 -17.21 12.88 -8.41
N ASP A 297 -16.57 13.39 -9.46
CA ASP A 297 -16.84 12.96 -10.84
C ASP A 297 -16.43 11.50 -11.09
N ALA A 298 -15.27 11.07 -10.56
CA ALA A 298 -14.79 9.69 -10.70
C ALA A 298 -15.70 8.66 -10.01
N LEU A 299 -16.36 9.02 -8.89
CA LEU A 299 -17.30 8.13 -8.20
C LEU A 299 -18.44 7.65 -9.10
N GLN A 300 -18.91 8.49 -10.03
CA GLN A 300 -19.99 8.17 -10.97
C GLN A 300 -19.63 6.98 -11.90
N SER A 301 -18.33 6.76 -12.13
CA SER A 301 -17.81 5.66 -12.96
C SER A 301 -17.29 4.46 -12.16
N MET A 302 -17.28 4.53 -10.82
CA MET A 302 -16.61 3.55 -9.97
C MET A 302 -17.24 2.15 -10.09
N HIS A 303 -18.57 2.03 -10.16
CA HIS A 303 -19.24 0.74 -10.38
C HIS A 303 -18.89 0.11 -11.73
N ALA A 304 -18.74 0.91 -12.78
CA ALA A 304 -18.32 0.42 -14.09
C ALA A 304 -16.87 -0.08 -14.06
N TYR A 305 -15.96 0.66 -13.40
CA TYR A 305 -14.59 0.19 -13.16
C TYR A 305 -14.55 -1.12 -12.35
N LEU A 306 -15.31 -1.20 -11.25
CA LEU A 306 -15.39 -2.40 -10.42
C LEU A 306 -15.88 -3.63 -11.21
N ALA A 307 -16.84 -3.46 -12.13
CA ALA A 307 -17.33 -4.51 -13.00
C ALA A 307 -16.28 -5.03 -14.01
N THR A 308 -15.21 -4.28 -14.29
CA THR A 308 -14.08 -4.74 -15.14
C THR A 308 -13.04 -5.59 -14.41
N ARG A 309 -13.07 -5.63 -13.06
CA ARG A 309 -12.10 -6.40 -12.28
C ARG A 309 -12.41 -7.91 -12.40
N PRO A 310 -11.43 -8.78 -12.63
CA PRO A 310 -11.62 -10.22 -12.51
C PRO A 310 -12.17 -10.57 -11.13
N ALA A 311 -13.10 -11.52 -11.03
CA ALA A 311 -13.64 -11.98 -9.74
C ALA A 311 -12.57 -12.65 -8.83
N GLY A 312 -11.45 -13.05 -9.43
CA GLY A 312 -10.29 -13.64 -8.77
C GLY A 312 -9.20 -14.02 -9.76
N PHE A 313 -8.15 -14.69 -9.27
CA PHE A 313 -6.97 -15.11 -10.03
C PHE A 313 -6.58 -16.56 -9.70
N GLU A 314 -5.91 -17.27 -10.63
CA GLU A 314 -5.42 -18.63 -10.38
C GLU A 314 -4.16 -18.61 -9.49
N SER A 315 -3.28 -17.63 -9.73
CA SER A 315 -2.10 -17.36 -8.92
C SER A 315 -1.88 -15.87 -8.65
N LEU A 316 -1.03 -15.57 -7.67
CA LEU A 316 -0.53 -14.22 -7.43
C LEU A 316 0.22 -13.64 -8.64
N ARG A 317 0.88 -14.49 -9.44
CA ARG A 317 1.62 -14.08 -10.64
C ARG A 317 0.67 -13.55 -11.71
N ASP A 318 -0.48 -14.20 -11.91
CA ASP A 318 -1.50 -13.75 -12.87
C ASP A 318 -2.16 -12.44 -12.42
N ALA A 319 -2.29 -12.24 -11.11
CA ALA A 319 -2.77 -10.98 -10.54
C ALA A 319 -1.79 -9.83 -10.78
N VAL A 320 -0.49 -10.05 -10.53
CA VAL A 320 0.58 -9.09 -10.86
C VAL A 320 0.57 -8.78 -12.36
N GLU A 321 0.52 -9.81 -13.21
CA GLU A 321 0.48 -9.64 -14.66
C GLU A 321 -0.75 -8.84 -15.10
N TRP A 322 -1.92 -9.11 -14.53
CA TRP A 322 -3.14 -8.34 -14.81
C TRP A 322 -2.98 -6.85 -14.46
N HIS A 323 -2.47 -6.51 -13.26
CA HIS A 323 -2.30 -5.10 -12.85
C HIS A 323 -1.31 -4.32 -13.74
N VAL A 324 -0.28 -4.99 -14.24
CA VAL A 324 0.70 -4.40 -15.18
C VAL A 324 0.10 -4.27 -16.58
N ARG A 325 -0.58 -5.31 -17.09
CA ARG A 325 -1.20 -5.30 -18.43
C ARG A 325 -2.41 -4.37 -18.54
N SER A 326 -3.20 -4.23 -17.47
CA SER A 326 -4.28 -3.23 -17.37
C SER A 326 -3.74 -1.80 -17.20
N ARG A 327 -2.45 -1.65 -16.88
CA ARG A 327 -1.79 -0.40 -16.46
C ARG A 327 -2.41 0.24 -15.21
N THR A 328 -3.07 -0.57 -14.37
CA THR A 328 -3.53 -0.16 -13.03
C THR A 328 -2.34 0.20 -12.13
N VAL A 329 -1.27 -0.61 -12.18
CA VAL A 329 0.05 -0.27 -11.63
C VAL A 329 1.07 -0.48 -12.76
N ARG A 330 1.68 0.60 -13.24
CA ARG A 330 2.57 0.59 -14.41
C ARG A 330 3.96 0.07 -14.08
N ASN A 331 4.38 0.19 -12.82
CA ASN A 331 5.66 -0.29 -12.33
C ASN A 331 5.59 -1.76 -11.90
N ALA A 332 6.19 -2.65 -12.68
CA ALA A 332 6.20 -4.08 -12.38
C ALA A 332 6.87 -4.44 -11.04
N VAL A 333 7.85 -3.66 -10.57
CA VAL A 333 8.48 -3.90 -9.25
C VAL A 333 7.53 -3.52 -8.12
N SER A 334 6.77 -2.43 -8.26
CA SER A 334 5.75 -2.07 -7.28
C SER A 334 4.60 -3.08 -7.29
N ALA A 335 4.06 -3.42 -8.46
CA ALA A 335 2.99 -4.41 -8.58
C ALA A 335 3.35 -5.76 -7.95
N ARG A 336 4.59 -6.25 -8.14
CA ARG A 336 5.08 -7.49 -7.51
C ARG A 336 5.16 -7.44 -5.99
N ALA A 337 5.27 -6.24 -5.40
CA ALA A 337 5.30 -6.03 -3.96
C ALA A 337 3.90 -5.75 -3.37
N SER A 338 3.07 -4.97 -4.07
CA SER A 338 1.79 -4.45 -3.56
C SER A 338 0.60 -5.39 -3.81
N VAL A 339 0.48 -5.95 -5.03
CA VAL A 339 -0.65 -6.78 -5.45
C VAL A 339 -0.90 -8.01 -4.56
N PRO A 340 0.13 -8.73 -4.04
CA PRO A 340 -0.11 -9.85 -3.13
C PRO A 340 -0.90 -9.49 -1.87
N GLY A 341 -0.70 -8.28 -1.32
CA GLY A 341 -1.45 -7.79 -0.17
C GLY A 341 -2.93 -7.54 -0.46
N LEU A 342 -3.30 -7.32 -1.72
CA LEU A 342 -4.67 -7.03 -2.15
C LEU A 342 -5.55 -8.28 -2.24
N LEU A 343 -4.95 -9.46 -2.06
CA LEU A 343 -5.59 -10.75 -2.27
C LEU A 343 -5.62 -11.60 -1.00
N VAL A 344 -6.57 -12.54 -0.97
CA VAL A 344 -6.69 -13.59 0.03
C VAL A 344 -6.94 -14.92 -0.70
N GLN A 345 -6.33 -16.00 -0.21
CA GLN A 345 -6.56 -17.34 -0.75
C GLN A 345 -7.85 -17.91 -0.14
N THR A 346 -8.76 -18.42 -0.96
CA THR A 346 -9.88 -19.22 -0.46
C THR A 346 -9.37 -20.59 -0.03
N GLN A 347 -9.66 -20.97 1.22
CA GLN A 347 -9.42 -22.34 1.67
C GLN A 347 -10.40 -23.27 0.96
N HIS A 348 -9.87 -24.26 0.22
CA HIS A 348 -10.69 -25.37 -0.24
C HIS A 348 -11.20 -26.16 0.98
N PRO A 349 -12.52 -26.47 1.07
CA PRO A 349 -13.05 -27.34 2.12
C PRO A 349 -12.62 -28.79 1.82
N GLY A 350 -11.37 -29.12 2.15
CA GLY A 350 -10.71 -30.27 1.54
C GLY A 350 -9.35 -30.66 2.10
N HIS A 351 -9.05 -30.35 3.37
CA HIS A 351 -8.23 -31.18 4.28
C HIS A 351 -8.50 -30.73 5.72
N GLY A 352 -8.74 -31.67 6.64
CA GLY A 352 -9.05 -31.37 8.04
C GLY A 352 -7.82 -30.92 8.85
N PRO A 353 -8.01 -30.31 10.03
CA PRO A 353 -6.90 -29.87 10.88
C PRO A 353 -6.14 -31.07 11.46
N GLY A 354 -4.97 -31.37 10.90
CA GLY A 354 -3.96 -32.18 11.57
C GLY A 354 -3.48 -31.44 12.81
N GLY A 355 -3.88 -31.90 13.99
CA GLY A 355 -3.61 -31.22 15.26
C GLY A 355 -2.12 -31.08 15.56
N ALA A 356 -1.73 -29.95 16.17
CA ALA A 356 -0.37 -29.74 16.63
C ALA A 356 -0.01 -30.72 17.77
N GLY A 357 1.23 -31.21 17.77
CA GLY A 357 1.70 -32.27 18.67
C GLY A 357 3.19 -32.23 18.95
N SER A 358 3.74 -31.05 19.25
CA SER A 358 5.13 -30.92 19.71
C SER A 358 5.27 -31.48 21.12
N ALA A 359 5.93 -32.64 21.27
CA ALA A 359 6.32 -33.22 22.55
C ALA A 359 7.71 -33.84 22.45
N GLU A 360 8.55 -33.61 23.46
CA GLU A 360 9.89 -34.18 23.58
C GLU A 360 9.87 -35.51 24.36
N GLY A 361 10.89 -36.34 24.12
CA GLY A 361 11.34 -37.36 25.08
C GLY A 361 10.76 -38.77 24.91
N GLY A 362 11.67 -39.75 24.75
CA GLY A 362 11.32 -41.17 24.79
C GLY A 362 12.39 -42.06 24.14
N HIS A 363 13.20 -42.77 24.95
CA HIS A 363 14.01 -43.88 24.44
C HIS A 363 13.15 -45.15 24.28
N GLY A 364 13.40 -45.92 23.23
CA GLY A 364 12.78 -47.23 23.02
C GLY A 364 13.51 -48.05 21.96
N THR A 365 14.18 -49.13 22.38
CA THR A 365 14.90 -50.06 21.49
C THR A 365 13.99 -51.17 20.98
N GLY A 366 14.05 -51.50 19.69
CA GLY A 366 13.34 -52.65 19.08
C GLY A 366 14.07 -53.17 17.85
N LEU A 367 13.96 -54.47 17.58
CA LEU A 367 14.70 -55.20 16.53
C LEU A 367 13.75 -56.00 15.62
N GLY A 368 14.13 -56.19 14.36
CA GLY A 368 13.43 -57.03 13.37
C GLY A 368 12.28 -56.32 12.63
N GLN A 369 11.81 -56.82 11.48
CA GLN A 369 12.22 -58.02 10.72
C GLN A 369 11.99 -57.81 9.21
N GLU A 370 12.60 -58.66 8.37
CA GLU A 370 12.61 -58.56 6.90
C GLU A 370 11.34 -59.13 6.21
N GLY A 371 11.12 -58.72 4.96
CA GLY A 371 10.13 -59.28 4.03
C GLY A 371 9.51 -58.20 3.13
N GLY A 372 9.51 -58.29 1.79
CA GLY A 372 9.98 -59.33 0.88
C GLY A 372 8.84 -59.91 0.03
N GLY A 373 8.71 -59.48 -1.22
CA GLY A 373 7.65 -59.97 -2.13
C GLY A 373 7.55 -59.19 -3.44
N GLU A 374 8.11 -59.75 -4.52
CA GLU A 374 7.94 -59.27 -5.90
C GLU A 374 6.82 -60.05 -6.64
N GLY A 375 6.29 -59.44 -7.70
CA GLY A 375 5.29 -60.02 -8.60
C GLY A 375 4.34 -58.92 -9.12
N GLY A 376 4.12 -58.71 -10.42
CA GLY A 376 4.22 -59.66 -11.53
C GLY A 376 2.91 -60.46 -11.65
N GLY A 377 1.97 -60.18 -12.56
CA GLY A 377 1.95 -59.19 -13.65
C GLY A 377 1.51 -59.84 -14.96
N ARG A 378 0.24 -59.66 -15.36
CA ARG A 378 -0.22 -60.04 -16.71
C ARG A 378 -1.56 -59.39 -17.10
N VAL A 379 -1.67 -59.01 -18.37
CA VAL A 379 -2.93 -58.77 -19.09
C VAL A 379 -3.15 -59.97 -20.02
N PRO A 380 -4.38 -60.49 -20.15
CA PRO A 380 -5.13 -60.31 -21.40
C PRO A 380 -6.64 -60.08 -21.16
N GLY A 381 -7.46 -59.71 -22.14
CA GLY A 381 -7.18 -59.46 -23.56
C GLY A 381 -8.42 -58.92 -24.29
N VAL A 382 -8.26 -58.56 -25.57
CA VAL A 382 -9.31 -57.93 -26.38
C VAL A 382 -10.02 -58.95 -27.28
N PRO A 383 -11.36 -58.95 -27.36
CA PRO A 383 -12.10 -59.37 -28.54
C PRO A 383 -12.49 -58.16 -29.41
N VAL A 384 -12.41 -58.32 -30.73
CA VAL A 384 -12.86 -57.35 -31.74
C VAL A 384 -14.03 -57.99 -32.49
N ASP A 385 -15.09 -57.24 -32.78
CA ASP A 385 -16.10 -57.65 -33.79
C ASP A 385 -16.75 -56.44 -34.48
N ASP A 386 -17.31 -56.69 -35.65
CA ASP A 386 -17.59 -55.71 -36.71
C ASP A 386 -18.83 -54.84 -36.52
N GLY A 387 -18.77 -53.63 -37.09
CA GLY A 387 -19.87 -52.66 -37.03
C GLY A 387 -20.92 -52.81 -38.14
N ARG A 388 -21.97 -51.99 -38.04
CA ARG A 388 -22.86 -51.55 -39.14
C ARG A 388 -23.46 -50.19 -38.79
N GLY A 389 -23.64 -49.34 -39.80
CA GLY A 389 -24.13 -47.97 -39.62
C GLY A 389 -25.66 -47.84 -39.62
N GLY A 390 -26.16 -46.76 -39.02
CA GLY A 390 -27.57 -46.38 -39.06
C GLY A 390 -27.78 -45.02 -38.41
N GLY A 391 -27.91 -43.95 -39.20
CA GLY A 391 -28.08 -42.59 -38.67
C GLY A 391 -29.54 -42.23 -38.45
N ARG A 392 -29.87 -41.70 -37.25
CA ARG A 392 -31.07 -40.85 -37.06
C ARG A 392 -30.95 -39.88 -35.89
N GLN A 393 -31.60 -38.74 -36.09
CA GLN A 393 -31.64 -37.52 -35.30
C GLN A 393 -31.89 -37.69 -33.79
N GLY A 394 -31.10 -36.97 -32.99
CA GLY A 394 -31.63 -35.94 -32.09
C GLY A 394 -32.39 -36.37 -30.82
N GLN A 395 -31.65 -36.62 -29.74
CA GLN A 395 -32.07 -36.26 -28.38
C GLN A 395 -30.91 -35.58 -27.65
N GLY A 396 -31.17 -34.41 -27.06
CA GLY A 396 -30.16 -33.66 -26.31
C GLY A 396 -30.02 -34.21 -24.89
N GLN A 397 -28.83 -34.75 -24.57
CA GLN A 397 -28.48 -35.13 -23.20
C GLN A 397 -27.42 -34.19 -22.62
N GLY A 398 -27.51 -33.93 -21.33
CA GLY A 398 -26.32 -33.75 -20.50
C GLY A 398 -25.44 -32.53 -20.81
N GLY A 399 -26.02 -31.40 -21.21
CA GLY A 399 -25.35 -30.09 -21.15
C GLY A 399 -25.11 -29.62 -19.71
N GLY A 400 -24.47 -30.46 -18.88
CA GLY A 400 -24.14 -30.17 -17.49
C GLY A 400 -23.17 -29.01 -17.44
N GLY A 401 -23.68 -27.82 -17.09
CA GLY A 401 -22.87 -26.61 -17.03
C GLY A 401 -21.70 -26.82 -16.09
N SER A 402 -20.48 -26.80 -16.63
CA SER A 402 -19.25 -26.78 -15.85
C SER A 402 -19.22 -25.49 -15.05
N GLY A 403 -19.68 -25.58 -13.79
CA GLY A 403 -19.60 -24.48 -12.84
C GLY A 403 -18.15 -24.01 -12.80
N LYS A 404 -17.91 -22.76 -13.21
CA LYS A 404 -16.56 -22.21 -13.32
C LYS A 404 -15.88 -22.41 -11.97
N ALA A 405 -14.80 -23.19 -11.96
CA ALA A 405 -14.04 -23.50 -10.75
C ALA A 405 -13.70 -22.18 -10.07
N ASP A 406 -14.18 -22.03 -8.83
CA ASP A 406 -14.26 -20.71 -8.23
C ASP A 406 -12.88 -20.30 -7.69
N LYS A 407 -12.32 -19.24 -8.28
CA LYS A 407 -10.87 -19.01 -8.32
C LYS A 407 -10.23 -18.97 -6.92
N PRO A 408 -9.00 -19.53 -6.77
CA PRO A 408 -8.36 -19.71 -5.46
C PRO A 408 -7.87 -18.40 -4.83
N TRP A 409 -7.65 -17.32 -5.59
CA TRP A 409 -7.32 -16.00 -5.05
C TRP A 409 -8.43 -14.99 -5.31
N ARG A 410 -8.94 -14.36 -4.26
CA ARG A 410 -9.94 -13.27 -4.35
C ARG A 410 -9.38 -11.96 -3.88
N TRP A 411 -10.02 -10.87 -4.30
CA TRP A 411 -9.86 -9.57 -3.67
C TRP A 411 -10.18 -9.64 -2.19
N ARG A 412 -9.25 -9.14 -1.39
CA ARG A 412 -9.35 -9.07 0.07
C ARG A 412 -10.43 -8.09 0.54
N THR A 413 -10.47 -6.92 -0.08
CA THR A 413 -11.46 -5.87 0.23
C THR A 413 -12.53 -5.83 -0.85
N ASP A 414 -13.78 -6.10 -0.45
CA ASP A 414 -14.95 -5.85 -1.30
C ASP A 414 -15.24 -4.34 -1.33
N LEU A 415 -14.59 -3.66 -2.27
CA LEU A 415 -14.66 -2.20 -2.37
C LEU A 415 -16.09 -1.70 -2.64
N ALA A 416 -16.97 -2.50 -3.25
CA ALA A 416 -18.36 -2.10 -3.51
C ALA A 416 -19.16 -1.90 -2.21
N LYS A 417 -18.92 -2.71 -1.17
CA LYS A 417 -19.55 -2.55 0.15
C LYS A 417 -19.19 -1.23 0.85
N THR A 418 -18.10 -0.59 0.44
CA THR A 418 -17.64 0.70 1.00
C THR A 418 -18.35 1.92 0.40
N GLN A 419 -19.20 1.74 -0.62
CA GLN A 419 -19.94 2.82 -1.30
C GLN A 419 -20.62 3.84 -0.37
N PRO A 420 -21.27 3.46 0.75
CA PRO A 420 -21.95 4.42 1.63
C PRO A 420 -21.06 5.54 2.20
N PHE A 421 -19.74 5.36 2.19
CA PHE A 421 -18.78 6.34 2.71
C PHE A 421 -18.12 7.20 1.63
N TRP A 422 -18.23 6.83 0.34
CA TRP A 422 -17.42 7.41 -0.75
C TRP A 422 -17.57 8.92 -0.90
N GLU A 423 -18.80 9.45 -0.86
CA GLU A 423 -19.04 10.89 -0.94
C GLU A 423 -18.43 11.62 0.27
N GLY A 424 -18.68 11.10 1.48
CA GLY A 424 -18.13 11.62 2.73
C GLY A 424 -16.60 11.57 2.85
N TRP A 425 -15.91 10.81 1.99
CA TRP A 425 -14.45 10.84 1.87
C TRP A 425 -13.93 12.08 1.14
N PHE A 426 -14.72 12.69 0.25
CA PHE A 426 -14.24 13.76 -0.63
C PHE A 426 -14.97 15.10 -0.44
N THR A 427 -16.17 15.12 0.14
CA THR A 427 -16.89 16.37 0.45
C THR A 427 -16.10 17.29 1.39
N GLY A 428 -15.86 18.53 0.94
CA GLY A 428 -15.07 19.54 1.64
C GLY A 428 -13.58 19.24 1.75
N LEU A 429 -13.05 18.24 1.03
CA LEU A 429 -11.64 17.84 1.07
C LEU A 429 -10.72 19.00 0.70
N SER A 430 -11.04 19.80 -0.33
CA SER A 430 -10.16 20.88 -0.79
C SER A 430 -10.06 22.01 0.24
N LYS A 431 -11.19 22.36 0.87
CA LYS A 431 -11.27 23.30 1.99
C LYS A 431 -10.50 22.81 3.22
N LYS A 432 -10.67 21.54 3.59
CA LYS A 432 -9.94 20.88 4.69
C LYS A 432 -8.43 20.87 4.40
N PHE A 433 -8.03 20.51 3.18
CA PHE A 433 -6.64 20.50 2.73
C PHE A 433 -6.00 21.89 2.84
N LEU A 434 -6.69 22.96 2.48
CA LEU A 434 -6.14 24.32 2.64
C LEU A 434 -6.12 24.80 4.10
N GLY A 435 -7.04 24.33 4.94
CA GLY A 435 -7.15 24.71 6.36
C GLY A 435 -6.24 23.93 7.32
N GLY A 436 -5.76 22.74 6.95
CA GLY A 436 -5.02 21.85 7.85
C GLY A 436 -3.63 22.36 8.27
N ARG A 437 -3.19 21.93 9.46
CA ARG A 437 -1.95 22.39 10.11
C ARG A 437 -0.69 21.71 9.55
N GLY A 438 0.42 22.43 9.61
CA GLY A 438 1.71 22.00 9.06
C GLY A 438 1.91 22.40 7.59
N GLY A 439 3.04 21.99 7.03
CA GLY A 439 3.30 22.08 5.60
C GLY A 439 2.28 21.27 4.80
N LYS A 440 2.00 21.71 3.57
CA LYS A 440 1.03 21.07 2.66
C LYS A 440 1.68 20.78 1.32
N MET A 441 1.46 19.58 0.80
CA MET A 441 1.90 19.18 -0.53
C MET A 441 0.81 18.42 -1.28
N LEU A 442 0.72 18.64 -2.59
CA LEU A 442 -0.18 17.94 -3.50
C LEU A 442 0.62 17.41 -4.70
N LEU A 443 0.50 16.12 -4.99
CA LEU A 443 1.03 15.50 -6.21
C LEU A 443 -0.14 15.00 -7.05
N LEU A 444 -0.19 15.37 -8.33
CA LEU A 444 -1.25 14.97 -9.27
C LEU A 444 -0.67 14.28 -10.51
N ALA A 445 -1.44 13.39 -11.13
CA ALA A 445 -1.12 12.87 -12.46
C ALA A 445 -1.47 13.89 -13.57
N GLY A 446 -2.36 14.86 -13.31
CA GLY A 446 -2.76 15.89 -14.26
C GLY A 446 -3.12 17.23 -13.61
N THR A 447 -2.86 18.33 -14.31
CA THR A 447 -3.19 19.71 -13.90
C THR A 447 -4.68 20.05 -14.05
N ASP A 448 -5.38 19.30 -14.90
CA ASP A 448 -6.81 19.40 -15.22
C ASP A 448 -7.75 19.08 -14.05
N ARG A 449 -7.19 18.60 -12.93
CA ARG A 449 -7.92 18.13 -11.74
C ARG A 449 -8.10 19.17 -10.64
N LEU A 450 -7.42 20.33 -10.71
CA LEU A 450 -7.53 21.37 -9.69
C LEU A 450 -8.91 22.04 -9.74
N ASP A 451 -9.65 21.99 -8.63
CA ASP A 451 -10.86 22.80 -8.46
C ASP A 451 -10.55 24.27 -8.16
N THR A 452 -11.60 25.08 -8.04
CA THR A 452 -11.52 26.52 -7.78
C THR A 452 -10.80 26.84 -6.46
N GLU A 453 -11.02 26.08 -5.39
CA GLU A 453 -10.41 26.35 -4.09
C GLU A 453 -8.91 26.04 -4.14
N LEU A 454 -8.51 24.88 -4.66
CA LEU A 454 -7.11 24.50 -4.78
C LEU A 454 -6.36 25.39 -5.80
N THR A 455 -7.02 25.86 -6.85
CA THR A 455 -6.46 26.84 -7.80
C THR A 455 -6.16 28.17 -7.10
N ILE A 456 -7.11 28.71 -6.34
CA ILE A 456 -6.91 29.94 -5.53
C ILE A 456 -5.82 29.71 -4.48
N GLY A 457 -5.82 28.55 -3.81
CA GLY A 457 -4.81 28.18 -2.83
C GLY A 457 -3.39 28.10 -3.40
N GLN A 458 -3.25 27.60 -4.63
CA GLN A 458 -1.97 27.53 -5.34
C GLN A 458 -1.49 28.92 -5.77
N MET A 459 -2.37 29.76 -6.30
CA MET A 459 -2.07 31.16 -6.62
C MET A 459 -1.67 31.98 -5.38
N GLN A 460 -2.16 31.59 -4.20
CA GLN A 460 -1.80 32.16 -2.89
C GLN A 460 -0.59 31.49 -2.22
N GLY A 461 0.07 30.51 -2.87
CA GLY A 461 1.25 29.82 -2.34
C GLY A 461 1.00 28.99 -1.07
N LYS A 462 -0.24 28.57 -0.81
CA LYS A 462 -0.64 27.89 0.46
C LYS A 462 -0.12 26.45 0.59
N TYR A 463 0.33 25.84 -0.50
CA TYR A 463 0.86 24.49 -0.56
C TYR A 463 1.89 24.34 -1.69
N ALA A 464 2.66 23.25 -1.66
CA ALA A 464 3.55 22.86 -2.76
C ALA A 464 2.83 21.90 -3.72
N LEU A 465 2.69 22.29 -4.99
CA LEU A 465 2.17 21.44 -6.05
C LEU A 465 3.31 20.82 -6.87
N GLN A 466 3.20 19.53 -7.20
CA GLN A 466 3.94 18.89 -8.30
C GLN A 466 2.99 18.05 -9.15
N VAL A 467 3.31 17.89 -10.45
CA VAL A 467 2.49 17.13 -11.39
C VAL A 467 3.38 16.20 -12.21
N PHE A 468 3.03 14.91 -12.25
CA PHE A 468 3.79 13.88 -12.95
C PHE A 468 2.93 13.21 -14.04
N PRO A 469 2.86 13.79 -15.26
CA PRO A 469 1.98 13.31 -16.34
C PRO A 469 2.35 11.93 -16.91
N GLU A 470 3.50 11.37 -16.52
CA GLU A 470 3.91 10.01 -16.83
C GLU A 470 3.18 8.94 -15.99
N ALA A 471 2.59 9.33 -14.85
CA ALA A 471 1.90 8.43 -13.92
C ALA A 471 0.49 8.04 -14.38
N GLY A 472 -0.03 6.96 -13.82
CA GLY A 472 -1.45 6.70 -13.65
C GLY A 472 -1.94 7.23 -12.31
N HIS A 473 -2.99 6.62 -11.77
CA HIS A 473 -3.57 7.03 -10.48
C HIS A 473 -2.64 6.78 -9.28
N PHE A 474 -1.85 5.70 -9.32
CA PHE A 474 -0.96 5.28 -8.24
C PHE A 474 0.43 5.92 -8.41
N ILE A 475 0.51 7.25 -8.30
CA ILE A 475 1.76 8.03 -8.54
C ILE A 475 2.96 7.48 -7.74
N HIS A 476 2.72 7.05 -6.50
CA HIS A 476 3.73 6.49 -5.60
C HIS A 476 4.23 5.10 -6.02
N GLU A 477 3.41 4.31 -6.72
CA GLU A 477 3.80 3.01 -7.27
C GLU A 477 4.44 3.15 -8.65
N ASP A 478 3.87 3.99 -9.51
CA ASP A 478 4.32 4.21 -10.88
C ASP A 478 5.67 4.94 -10.94
N LEU A 479 5.84 6.00 -10.15
CA LEU A 479 7.01 6.87 -10.14
C LEU A 479 7.58 7.06 -8.71
N PRO A 480 8.00 5.97 -8.04
CA PRO A 480 8.43 6.00 -6.65
C PRO A 480 9.65 6.91 -6.43
N GLU A 481 10.59 6.96 -7.39
CA GLU A 481 11.80 7.79 -7.23
C GLU A 481 11.50 9.31 -7.34
N LYS A 482 10.71 9.72 -8.33
CA LYS A 482 10.27 11.12 -8.49
C LYS A 482 9.43 11.56 -7.27
N THR A 483 8.57 10.66 -6.77
CA THR A 483 7.76 10.87 -5.57
C THR A 483 8.62 10.95 -4.30
N ALA A 484 9.64 10.11 -4.16
CA ALA A 484 10.59 10.16 -3.04
C ALA A 484 11.38 11.47 -3.02
N MET A 485 11.87 11.94 -4.17
CA MET A 485 12.53 13.22 -4.31
C MET A 485 11.62 14.36 -3.83
N ALA A 486 10.39 14.40 -4.35
CA ALA A 486 9.38 15.39 -3.98
C ALA A 486 9.10 15.44 -2.47
N LEU A 487 8.93 14.27 -1.84
CA LEU A 487 8.64 14.11 -0.42
C LEU A 487 9.83 14.42 0.49
N VAL A 488 11.06 14.04 0.10
CA VAL A 488 12.28 14.36 0.85
C VAL A 488 12.59 15.86 0.80
N ASP A 489 12.41 16.51 -0.36
CA ASP A 489 12.58 17.97 -0.47
C ASP A 489 11.43 18.74 0.18
N PHE A 490 10.23 18.16 0.30
CA PHE A 490 9.15 18.68 1.15
C PHE A 490 9.49 18.57 2.64
N HIS A 491 10.00 17.43 3.10
CA HIS A 491 10.51 17.26 4.47
C HIS A 491 11.57 18.33 4.79
N ARG A 492 12.62 18.45 3.96
CA ARG A 492 13.74 19.40 4.15
C ARG A 492 13.29 20.87 4.28
N ARG A 493 12.16 21.25 3.66
CA ARG A 493 11.58 22.60 3.73
C ARG A 493 10.68 22.84 4.95
N ASN A 494 10.28 21.79 5.66
CA ASN A 494 9.41 21.87 6.84
C ASN A 494 10.09 21.43 8.14
N ASP A 495 11.22 20.73 8.06
CA ASP A 495 12.12 20.43 9.18
C ASP A 495 12.63 21.73 9.83
N ARG A 496 12.28 21.90 11.11
CA ARG A 496 12.63 23.10 11.89
C ARG A 496 13.90 22.92 12.72
N SER A 497 14.48 21.73 12.76
CA SER A 497 15.72 21.45 13.53
C SER A 497 16.95 22.15 12.94
N THR A 498 16.88 22.54 11.65
CA THR A 498 17.92 23.30 10.94
C THR A 498 17.71 24.82 11.00
N LEU A 499 16.55 25.29 11.45
CA LEU A 499 16.24 26.72 11.57
C LEU A 499 16.88 27.31 12.84
N VAL A 500 18.12 27.77 12.69
CA VAL A 500 18.80 28.61 13.68
C VAL A 500 18.11 29.99 13.73
N LEU A 501 17.02 30.07 14.49
CA LEU A 501 16.41 31.35 14.85
C LEU A 501 17.43 32.17 15.67
N PRO A 502 17.53 33.50 15.43
CA PRO A 502 18.27 34.36 16.34
C PRO A 502 17.77 34.18 17.77
N PRO A 503 18.65 34.09 18.78
CA PRO A 503 18.22 34.02 20.18
C PRO A 503 17.37 35.25 20.50
N LYS A 504 16.25 35.05 21.21
CA LYS A 504 15.29 36.13 21.45
C LYS A 504 15.99 37.25 22.23
N VAL A 505 15.55 38.49 21.99
CA VAL A 505 16.03 39.66 22.74
C VAL A 505 15.84 39.47 24.26
N SER A 506 14.75 38.83 24.70
CA SER A 506 14.54 38.42 26.10
C SER A 506 15.68 37.55 26.65
N ASP A 507 16.16 36.61 25.84
CA ASP A 507 17.09 35.56 26.25
C ASP A 507 18.53 36.10 26.23
N LEU A 508 18.82 37.04 25.32
CA LEU A 508 20.06 37.82 25.30
C LEU A 508 20.16 38.77 26.51
N LEU A 509 19.08 39.52 26.81
CA LEU A 509 19.01 40.39 27.98
C LEU A 509 19.12 39.60 29.30
N ALA A 510 18.46 38.43 29.39
CA ALA A 510 18.58 37.54 30.53
C ALA A 510 20.00 36.94 30.69
N GLN A 511 20.78 36.84 29.60
CA GLN A 511 22.20 36.46 29.61
C GLN A 511 23.14 37.65 29.89
N GLY A 512 22.61 38.84 30.23
CA GLY A 512 23.42 40.03 30.50
C GLY A 512 24.12 40.61 29.26
N LYS A 513 23.79 40.15 28.06
CA LYS A 513 24.35 40.67 26.81
C LYS A 513 23.67 41.99 26.48
N LYS A 514 24.45 43.02 26.17
CA LYS A 514 23.93 44.21 25.50
C LYS A 514 23.40 43.80 24.12
N VAL A 515 22.17 44.21 23.83
CA VAL A 515 21.48 44.07 22.55
C VAL A 515 21.47 45.43 21.87
#